data_AF-A0A219AJQ0-F1
#
_entry.id   AF-A0A219AJQ0-F1
#
_cell.length_a   1.000
_cell.length_b   1.000
_cell.length_c   1.000
_cell.angle_alpha   90.00
_cell.angle_beta   90.00
_cell.angle_gamma   90.00
#
_symmetry.space_group_name_H-M   'P 1'
#
loop_
_entity.id
_entity.type
_entity.pdbx_description
1 polymer ?
#
loop_
_entity_poly.entity_id
_entity_poly.type
_entity_poly.pdbx_seq_one_letter_code
_entity_poly.pdbx_strand_id
1 'polypeptide(L)'
;MDKSEEILQHLDDIKEGVTKTNKLSRSQLKLVNEITRSIEAEEENEFENAVSDVDDTDNFDKKIADYKKIKEDLEKLNKYDLEQVKLLNEIKGLLIKNFM
;
A
#
# COMPACT_ATOMS: atom_id res chain seq x y z
N MET A 1 16.26 -22.78 -24.38
CA MET A 1 16.33 -21.38 -23.97
C MET A 1 17.77 -21.08 -23.62
N ASP A 2 18.28 -19.96 -24.12
CA ASP A 2 19.52 -19.40 -23.58
C ASP A 2 19.28 -19.02 -22.11
N LYS A 3 20.28 -19.18 -21.23
CA LYS A 3 20.16 -18.81 -19.81
C LYS A 3 19.79 -17.33 -19.65
N SER A 4 20.21 -16.49 -20.61
CA SER A 4 19.86 -15.08 -20.67
C SER A 4 18.35 -14.86 -20.88
N GLU A 5 17.70 -15.67 -21.72
CA GLU A 5 16.24 -15.61 -21.95
C GLU A 5 15.47 -16.07 -20.70
N GLU A 6 15.97 -17.08 -19.99
CA GLU A 6 15.37 -17.57 -18.74
C GLU A 6 15.39 -16.51 -17.64
N ILE A 7 16.51 -15.80 -17.48
CA ILE A 7 16.63 -14.70 -16.52
C ILE A 7 15.69 -13.54 -16.88
N LEU A 8 15.56 -13.20 -18.18
CA LEU A 8 14.64 -12.15 -18.62
C LEU A 8 13.18 -12.51 -18.35
N GLN A 9 12.80 -13.77 -18.55
CA GLN A 9 11.46 -14.25 -18.22
C GLN A 9 11.19 -14.14 -16.71
N HIS A 10 12.13 -14.57 -15.87
CA HIS A 10 11.98 -14.45 -14.41
C HIS A 10 11.85 -12.99 -13.95
N LEU A 11 12.58 -12.05 -14.57
CA LEU A 11 12.43 -10.63 -14.27
C LEU A 11 11.03 -10.11 -14.60
N ASP A 12 10.46 -10.56 -15.72
CA ASP A 12 9.10 -10.19 -16.10
C ASP A 12 8.06 -10.78 -15.14
N ASP A 13 8.24 -12.03 -14.72
CA ASP A 13 7.36 -12.68 -13.73
C ASP A 13 7.39 -11.96 -12.36
N ILE A 14 8.59 -11.61 -11.88
CA ILE A 14 8.75 -10.85 -10.63
C ILE A 14 8.09 -9.48 -10.76
N LYS A 15 8.30 -8.78 -11.88
CA LYS A 15 7.70 -7.47 -12.14
C LYS A 15 6.17 -7.54 -12.16
N GLU A 16 5.60 -8.59 -12.76
CA GLU A 16 4.15 -8.81 -12.72
C GLU A 16 3.66 -9.02 -11.28
N GLY A 17 4.38 -9.81 -10.48
CA GLY A 17 4.10 -10.01 -9.05
C GLY A 17 4.08 -8.71 -8.26
N VAL A 18 5.13 -7.90 -8.37
CA VAL A 18 5.22 -6.57 -7.70
C VAL A 18 4.08 -5.65 -8.16
N THR A 19 3.75 -5.66 -9.46
CA THR A 19 2.66 -4.85 -10.01
C THR A 19 1.29 -5.26 -9.43
N LYS A 20 1.05 -6.56 -9.25
CA LYS A 20 -0.17 -7.07 -8.59
C LYS A 20 -0.24 -6.65 -7.12
N THR A 21 0.86 -6.78 -6.39
CA THR A 21 0.96 -6.33 -4.99
C THR A 21 0.68 -4.83 -4.87
N ASN A 22 1.23 -4.00 -5.75
CA ASN A 22 0.98 -2.56 -5.78
C ASN A 22 -0.52 -2.24 -5.98
N LYS A 23 -1.20 -2.95 -6.89
CA LYS A 23 -2.65 -2.77 -7.09
C LYS A 23 -3.44 -3.10 -5.82
N LEU A 24 -3.07 -4.17 -5.12
CA LEU A 24 -3.71 -4.57 -3.87
C LEU A 24 -3.46 -3.54 -2.76
N SER A 25 -2.23 -3.07 -2.58
CA SER A 25 -1.89 -2.07 -1.56
C SER A 25 -2.61 -0.75 -1.80
N ARG A 26 -2.77 -0.31 -3.06
CA ARG A 26 -3.58 0.87 -3.42
C ARG A 26 -5.07 0.67 -3.12
N SER A 27 -5.61 -0.53 -3.36
CA SER A 27 -7.00 -0.84 -3.01
C SER A 27 -7.23 -0.83 -1.50
N GLN A 28 -6.30 -1.43 -0.74
CA GLN A 28 -6.32 -1.40 0.72
C GLN A 28 -6.24 0.04 1.24
N LEU A 29 -5.38 0.88 0.66
CA LEU A 29 -5.28 2.29 1.02
C LEU A 29 -6.58 3.05 0.78
N LYS A 30 -7.31 2.75 -0.30
CA LYS A 30 -8.64 3.33 -0.56
C LYS A 30 -9.64 2.94 0.53
N LEU A 31 -9.69 1.65 0.87
CA LEU A 31 -10.58 1.15 1.93
C LEU A 31 -10.25 1.75 3.29
N VAL A 32 -8.96 1.85 3.65
CA VAL A 32 -8.54 2.47 4.91
C VAL A 32 -8.95 3.94 4.95
N ASN A 33 -8.77 4.70 3.87
CA ASN A 33 -9.23 6.09 3.81
C ASN A 33 -10.76 6.21 3.94
N GLU A 34 -11.53 5.28 3.38
CA GLU A 34 -13.00 5.26 3.52
C GLU A 34 -13.40 4.95 4.97
N ILE A 35 -12.80 3.95 5.60
CA ILE A 35 -13.05 3.59 7.00
C ILE A 35 -12.68 4.74 7.94
N THR A 36 -11.51 5.36 7.77
CA THR A 36 -11.10 6.51 8.60
C THR A 36 -12.10 7.65 8.52
N ARG A 37 -12.60 7.98 7.31
CA ARG A 37 -13.61 9.03 7.13
C ARG A 37 -14.94 8.69 7.77
N SER A 38 -15.38 7.43 7.69
CA SER A 38 -16.63 7.00 8.33
C SER A 38 -16.54 7.13 9.85
N ILE A 39 -15.41 6.74 10.46
CA ILE A 39 -15.18 6.87 11.90
C ILE A 39 -15.18 8.35 12.32
N GLU A 40 -14.47 9.22 11.60
CA GLU A 40 -14.44 10.67 11.88
C GLU A 40 -15.83 11.31 11.75
N ALA A 41 -16.65 10.88 10.78
CA ALA A 41 -18.01 11.37 10.61
C ALA A 41 -18.98 10.87 11.69
N GLU A 42 -18.81 9.64 12.18
CA GLU A 42 -19.59 9.11 13.31
C GLU A 42 -19.31 9.91 14.59
N GLU A 43 -18.04 10.24 14.87
CA GLU A 43 -17.67 11.09 15.99
C GLU A 43 -18.27 12.48 15.90
N GLU A 44 -18.19 13.14 14.72
CA GLU A 44 -18.79 14.47 14.53
C GLU A 44 -20.30 14.45 14.88
N ASN A 45 -21.01 13.41 14.45
CA ASN A 45 -22.44 13.23 14.77
C ASN A 45 -22.70 12.88 16.25
N GLU A 46 -21.86 12.06 16.89
CA GLU A 46 -22.01 11.72 18.31
C GLU A 46 -21.70 12.92 19.22
N PHE A 47 -20.68 13.72 18.86
CA PHE A 47 -20.32 14.96 19.54
C PHE A 47 -21.43 16.01 19.42
N GLU A 48 -22.06 16.12 18.23
CA GLU A 48 -23.23 16.97 18.00
C GLU A 48 -24.46 16.52 18.82
N ASN A 49 -24.59 15.23 19.12
CA ASN A 49 -25.75 14.65 19.83
C ASN A 49 -25.57 14.49 21.36
N ALA A 50 -24.46 14.97 21.94
CA ALA A 50 -24.26 15.21 23.37
C ALA A 50 -24.63 14.05 24.33
N VAL A 51 -24.09 12.85 24.08
CA VAL A 51 -23.91 11.82 25.11
C VAL A 51 -22.58 11.11 24.84
N SER A 52 -21.55 11.34 25.65
CA SER A 52 -20.33 10.52 25.54
C SER A 52 -19.74 10.30 26.92
N ASP A 53 -19.73 9.03 27.32
CA ASP A 53 -18.97 8.50 28.45
C ASP A 53 -17.47 8.55 28.09
N VAL A 54 -16.64 9.05 29.02
CA VAL A 54 -15.19 9.28 28.84
C VAL A 54 -14.43 8.01 28.41
N ASP A 55 -14.95 6.82 28.73
CA ASP A 55 -14.34 5.53 28.36
C ASP A 55 -14.45 5.19 26.85
N ASP A 56 -15.42 5.76 26.13
CA ASP A 56 -15.56 5.55 24.68
C ASP A 56 -14.60 6.41 23.86
N THR A 57 -14.25 7.61 24.34
CA THR A 57 -13.27 8.50 23.70
C THR A 57 -11.88 7.85 23.60
N ASP A 58 -11.43 7.18 24.66
CA ASP A 58 -10.12 6.48 24.71
C ASP A 58 -10.00 5.33 23.70
N ASN A 59 -11.10 4.62 23.45
CA ASN A 59 -11.15 3.54 22.46
C ASN A 59 -11.25 4.08 21.04
N PHE A 60 -11.96 5.18 20.85
CA PHE A 60 -12.08 5.88 19.58
C PHE A 60 -10.73 6.44 19.11
N ASP A 61 -10.02 7.18 19.98
CA ASP A 61 -8.70 7.75 19.69
C ASP A 61 -7.68 6.69 19.30
N LYS A 62 -7.68 5.55 20.00
CA LYS A 62 -6.82 4.40 19.68
C LYS A 62 -7.14 3.82 18.30
N LYS A 63 -8.42 3.63 17.97
CA LYS A 63 -8.84 3.12 16.65
C LYS A 63 -8.41 4.07 15.53
N ILE A 64 -8.60 5.37 15.69
CA ILE A 64 -8.14 6.36 14.70
C ILE A 64 -6.62 6.30 14.53
N ALA A 65 -5.87 6.25 15.63
CA ALA A 65 -4.41 6.17 15.59
C ALA A 65 -3.93 4.91 14.84
N ASP A 66 -4.57 3.76 15.07
CA ASP A 66 -4.26 2.50 14.36
C ASP A 66 -4.52 2.62 12.85
N TYR A 67 -5.67 3.18 12.43
CA TYR A 67 -5.96 3.37 11.01
C TYR A 67 -5.02 4.38 10.34
N LYS A 68 -4.65 5.46 11.03
CA LYS A 68 -3.64 6.43 10.55
C LYS A 68 -2.30 5.75 10.34
N LYS A 69 -1.86 4.90 11.27
CA LYS A 69 -0.63 4.12 11.13
C LYS A 69 -0.68 3.15 9.95
N ILE A 70 -1.78 2.39 9.80
CA ILE A 70 -1.97 1.47 8.67
C ILE A 70 -1.92 2.23 7.34
N LYS A 71 -2.54 3.41 7.27
CA LYS A 71 -2.48 4.29 6.09
C LYS A 71 -1.04 4.65 5.73
N GLU A 72 -0.25 5.13 6.69
CA GLU A 72 1.16 5.48 6.46
C GLU A 72 1.98 4.28 5.99
N ASP A 73 1.76 3.09 6.55
CA ASP A 73 2.47 1.88 6.17
C ASP A 73 2.09 1.42 4.75
N LEU A 74 0.83 1.56 4.35
CA LEU A 74 0.39 1.30 2.97
C LEU A 74 0.98 2.32 1.97
N GLU A 75 1.12 3.60 2.35
CA GLU A 75 1.78 4.61 1.52
C GLU A 75 3.26 4.30 1.31
N LYS A 76 3.98 3.87 2.37
CA LYS A 76 5.37 3.41 2.27
C LYS A 76 5.49 2.18 1.37
N LEU A 77 4.59 1.20 1.51
CA LEU A 77 4.60 -0.01 0.70
C LEU A 77 4.41 0.30 -0.79
N ASN A 78 3.45 1.16 -1.14
CA ASN A 78 3.24 1.60 -2.52
C ASN A 78 4.49 2.28 -3.10
N LYS A 79 5.19 3.11 -2.31
CA LYS A 79 6.46 3.70 -2.74
C LYS A 79 7.53 2.64 -3.01
N TYR A 80 7.70 1.67 -2.13
CA TYR A 80 8.66 0.58 -2.32
C TYR A 80 8.35 -0.29 -3.54
N ASP A 81 7.07 -0.60 -3.79
CA ASP A 81 6.66 -1.36 -4.97
C ASP A 81 7.04 -0.62 -6.28
N LEU A 82 6.86 0.70 -6.33
CA LEU A 82 7.25 1.51 -7.48
C LEU A 82 8.78 1.53 -7.69
N GLU A 83 9.54 1.66 -6.61
CA GLU A 83 11.01 1.62 -6.65
C GLU A 83 11.53 0.24 -7.12
N GLN A 84 10.92 -0.85 -6.66
CA GLN A 84 11.26 -2.21 -7.10
C GLN A 84 11.04 -2.39 -8.61
N VAL A 85 9.89 -1.95 -9.15
CA VAL A 85 9.62 -2.02 -10.60
C VAL A 85 10.65 -1.22 -11.40
N LYS A 86 11.06 -0.05 -10.89
CA LYS A 86 12.09 0.77 -11.54
C LYS A 86 13.43 0.02 -11.59
N LEU A 87 13.87 -0.54 -10.46
CA LEU A 87 15.11 -1.30 -10.37
C LEU A 87 15.10 -2.53 -11.28
N LEU A 88 13.99 -3.28 -11.34
CA LEU A 88 13.84 -4.43 -12.24
C LEU A 88 13.98 -4.03 -13.72
N ASN A 89 13.44 -2.87 -14.12
CA ASN A 89 13.63 -2.36 -15.48
C ASN A 89 15.09 -1.96 -15.75
N GLU A 90 15.79 -1.38 -14.78
CA GLU A 90 17.21 -1.06 -14.88
C GLU A 90 18.06 -2.33 -15.05
N ILE A 91 17.81 -3.36 -14.24
CA ILE A 91 18.45 -4.68 -14.36
C ILE A 91 18.17 -5.28 -15.75
N LYS A 92 16.91 -5.30 -16.18
CA LYS A 92 16.52 -5.81 -17.52
C LYS A 92 17.27 -5.09 -18.63
N GLY A 93 17.36 -3.76 -18.56
CA GLY A 93 18.09 -2.95 -19.52
C GLY A 93 19.60 -3.23 -19.56
N LEU A 94 20.22 -3.47 -18.39
CA LEU A 94 21.62 -3.87 -18.31
C LEU A 94 21.86 -5.25 -18.92
N LEU A 95 20.98 -6.22 -18.68
CA LEU A 95 21.11 -7.56 -19.27
C LEU A 95 21.03 -7.51 -20.78
N ILE A 96 20.03 -6.82 -21.34
CA ILE A 96 19.87 -6.68 -22.80
C ILE A 96 21.14 -6.08 -23.41
N LYS A 97 21.68 -5.00 -22.85
CA LYS A 97 22.89 -4.34 -23.38
C LYS A 97 24.15 -5.21 -23.37
N ASN A 98 24.26 -6.18 -22.44
CA ASN A 98 25.46 -6.99 -22.28
C ASN A 98 25.36 -8.36 -22.96
N PHE A 99 24.14 -8.86 -23.22
CA PHE A 99 23.90 -10.21 -23.72
C PHE A 99 23.19 -10.26 -25.08
N MET A 100 22.69 -9.13 -25.59
CA MET A 100 22.09 -9.00 -26.94
C MET A 100 22.82 -7.91 -27.75
#